data_AF-A0A8K0I6U0-F1
#
_entry.id   AF-A0A8K0I6U0-F1
#
_cell.length_a   1.000
_cell.length_b   1.000
_cell.length_c   1.000
_cell.angle_alpha   90.00
_cell.angle_beta   90.00
_cell.angle_gamma   90.00
#
_symmetry.space_group_name_H-M   'P 1'
#
loop_
_entity.id
_entity.type
_entity.pdbx_description
1 polymer ?
#
loop_
_entity_poly.entity_id
_entity_poly.type
_entity_poly.pdbx_seq_one_letter_code
_entity_poly.pdbx_strand_id
1 'polypeptide(L)'
;MEEDEPQTLTSSPAPAAAAPPIAPIPPPPTAALLLRARAVAARADSDSDREGSAPRPSADDYEVSEESRLARERQEKAVQELLMKRRAYAMAVPTNDSAVRARLRRLGEPITLFGEREMERRDRLRSIMVRLDAEGQLERLLKAHEDEQAAASAAPVEEEGPQQYPFYTEGSQELLQARIDIARYSLARTKSRIERARRRRDDPDEDEDAEAEFVVNQAGGFALECSEIGDDRPLSGCSFSHDGTMLATR
;
A
#
# COMPACT_ATOMS: atom_id res chain seq x y z
N MET A 1 2.63 44.67 -54.10
CA MET A 1 1.18 44.72 -53.80
C MET A 1 0.59 43.57 -54.59
N GLU A 2 0.26 42.43 -54.03
CA GLU A 2 -0.06 42.06 -52.64
C GLU A 2 0.46 40.65 -52.37
N GLU A 3 0.88 40.42 -51.13
CA GLU A 3 1.24 39.12 -50.57
C GLU A 3 -0.06 38.42 -50.14
N ASP A 4 -0.18 37.10 -50.35
CA ASP A 4 -1.30 36.33 -49.81
C ASP A 4 -0.75 35.10 -49.06
N GLU A 5 -0.92 35.14 -47.74
CA GLU A 5 -0.51 34.15 -46.75
C GLU A 5 -1.54 33.00 -46.64
N PRO A 6 -1.14 31.82 -46.14
CA PRO A 6 -1.96 30.61 -46.15
C PRO A 6 -3.06 30.61 -45.08
N GLN A 7 -4.28 30.26 -45.49
CA GLN A 7 -5.45 30.08 -44.63
C GLN A 7 -5.29 28.86 -43.70
N THR A 8 -5.24 29.10 -42.39
CA THR A 8 -5.32 28.09 -41.34
C THR A 8 -6.77 27.64 -41.13
N LEU A 9 -7.07 26.36 -41.35
CA LEU A 9 -8.36 25.75 -41.03
C LEU A 9 -8.49 25.56 -39.51
N THR A 10 -9.35 26.36 -38.89
CA THR A 10 -9.71 26.23 -37.47
C THR A 10 -10.75 25.11 -37.30
N SER A 11 -10.39 24.01 -36.62
CA SER A 11 -11.34 22.95 -36.26
C SER A 11 -12.19 23.39 -35.06
N SER A 12 -13.51 23.41 -35.24
CA SER A 12 -14.49 23.66 -34.16
C SER A 12 -14.55 22.49 -33.18
N PRO A 13 -14.63 22.72 -31.85
CA PRO A 13 -14.79 21.64 -30.88
C PRO A 13 -16.24 21.12 -30.84
N ALA A 14 -16.38 19.81 -30.63
CA ALA A 14 -17.65 19.09 -30.49
C ALA A 14 -18.38 19.42 -29.18
N PRO A 15 -19.73 19.33 -29.11
CA PRO A 15 -20.49 19.70 -27.91
C PRO A 15 -20.37 18.65 -26.79
N ALA A 16 -20.21 19.13 -25.56
CA ALA A 16 -20.11 18.31 -24.35
C ALA A 16 -21.43 17.60 -24.02
N ALA A 17 -21.36 16.32 -23.68
CA ALA A 17 -22.49 15.52 -23.21
C ALA A 17 -22.86 15.92 -21.77
N ALA A 18 -24.14 16.26 -21.54
CA ALA A 18 -24.66 16.64 -20.24
C ALA A 18 -24.86 15.42 -19.32
N ALA A 19 -24.32 15.47 -18.10
CA ALA A 19 -24.56 14.46 -17.06
C ALA A 19 -25.91 14.69 -16.34
N PRO A 20 -26.64 13.63 -15.94
CA PRO A 20 -27.95 13.77 -15.29
C PRO A 20 -27.85 14.23 -13.83
N PRO A 21 -28.88 14.91 -13.28
CA PRO A 21 -28.84 15.47 -11.94
C PRO A 21 -28.98 14.40 -10.85
N ILE A 22 -28.10 14.46 -9.85
CA ILE A 22 -28.09 13.59 -8.66
C ILE A 22 -29.12 14.11 -7.64
N ALA A 23 -29.99 13.23 -7.13
CA ALA A 23 -31.02 13.55 -6.15
C ALA A 23 -30.43 13.79 -4.74
N PRO A 24 -31.02 14.69 -3.91
CA PRO A 24 -30.51 14.98 -2.57
C PRO A 24 -30.85 13.87 -1.55
N ILE A 25 -29.88 13.58 -0.68
CA ILE A 25 -29.94 12.56 0.39
C ILE A 25 -30.69 13.12 1.61
N PRO A 26 -31.61 12.36 2.25
CA PRO A 26 -32.38 12.83 3.40
C PRO A 26 -31.54 12.87 4.70
N PRO A 27 -31.85 13.77 5.66
CA PRO A 27 -31.14 13.85 6.92
C PRO A 27 -31.54 12.72 7.89
N PRO A 28 -30.63 12.29 8.80
CA PRO A 28 -30.90 11.24 9.77
C PRO A 28 -31.81 11.70 10.92
N PRO A 29 -32.53 10.76 11.59
CA PRO A 29 -33.48 11.09 12.64
C PRO A 29 -32.77 11.51 13.95
N THR A 30 -33.32 12.53 14.61
CA THR A 30 -32.90 13.01 15.92
C THR A 30 -33.33 12.04 17.03
N ALA A 31 -32.36 11.42 17.71
CA ALA A 31 -32.61 10.59 18.87
C ALA A 31 -32.80 11.45 20.12
N ALA A 32 -33.97 11.28 20.76
CA ALA A 32 -34.40 11.97 21.96
C ALA A 32 -33.57 11.60 23.20
N LEU A 33 -33.35 12.61 24.05
CA LEU A 33 -32.86 12.49 25.42
C LEU A 33 -33.71 11.48 26.22
N LEU A 34 -33.07 10.44 26.74
CA LEU A 34 -33.63 9.58 27.79
C LEU A 34 -32.83 9.75 29.08
N LEU A 35 -33.36 10.62 29.94
CA LEU A 35 -33.05 10.65 31.36
C LEU A 35 -33.64 9.39 32.01
N ARG A 36 -32.81 8.57 32.65
CA ARG A 36 -33.28 7.55 33.59
C ARG A 36 -32.51 7.64 34.90
N ALA A 37 -33.29 7.80 35.96
CA ALA A 37 -32.87 7.82 37.35
C ALA A 37 -33.00 6.44 38.02
N ARG A 38 -32.38 6.36 39.20
CA ARG A 38 -32.50 5.37 40.31
C ARG A 38 -31.65 4.09 40.21
N ALA A 39 -31.13 3.50 41.30
CA ALA A 39 -30.90 3.90 42.70
C ALA A 39 -30.22 2.73 43.46
N VAL A 40 -29.64 3.04 44.62
CA VAL A 40 -29.39 2.18 45.83
C VAL A 40 -28.23 1.17 45.80
N ALA A 41 -27.20 1.40 46.64
CA ALA A 41 -26.97 0.59 47.85
C ALA A 41 -25.89 1.21 48.75
N ALA A 42 -26.24 1.33 50.03
CA ALA A 42 -25.44 1.83 51.13
C ALA A 42 -24.35 0.83 51.56
N ARG A 43 -23.26 1.33 52.16
CA ARG A 43 -22.81 0.94 53.50
C ARG A 43 -22.09 2.11 54.19
N ALA A 44 -22.50 2.35 55.42
CA ALA A 44 -21.84 3.19 56.39
C ALA A 44 -20.70 2.39 57.05
N ASP A 45 -19.64 3.08 57.44
CA ASP A 45 -18.96 2.83 58.70
C ASP A 45 -18.44 4.16 59.25
N SER A 46 -18.79 4.38 60.51
CA SER A 46 -18.48 5.52 61.35
C SER A 46 -17.63 4.97 62.48
N ASP A 47 -16.43 5.51 62.72
CA ASP A 47 -15.88 5.50 64.08
C ASP A 47 -14.89 6.64 64.29
N SER A 48 -14.95 7.18 65.50
CA SER A 48 -14.40 8.45 65.99
C SER A 48 -13.14 8.24 66.85
N ASP A 49 -12.27 9.26 66.82
CA ASP A 49 -11.38 9.76 67.88
C ASP A 49 -10.36 8.84 68.60
N ARG A 50 -9.07 9.18 68.47
CA ARG A 50 -8.18 9.38 69.65
C ARG A 50 -6.90 10.13 69.30
N GLU A 51 -6.64 11.24 69.99
CA GLU A 51 -5.32 11.85 70.11
C GLU A 51 -4.36 10.99 70.97
N GLY A 52 -3.07 11.07 70.64
CA GLY A 52 -1.99 10.48 71.42
C GLY A 52 -0.62 10.83 70.83
N SER A 53 -0.12 12.02 71.15
CA SER A 53 1.26 12.47 70.86
C SER A 53 2.25 11.83 71.85
N ALA A 54 3.25 11.12 71.34
CA ALA A 54 4.46 10.68 72.07
C ALA A 54 5.63 10.42 71.07
N PRO A 55 6.91 10.54 71.50
CA PRO A 55 7.97 11.11 70.68
C PRO A 55 8.66 10.14 69.71
N ARG A 56 9.18 10.74 68.63
CA ARG A 56 10.03 10.11 67.60
C ARG A 56 11.31 9.53 68.22
N PRO A 57 11.67 8.27 67.95
CA PRO A 57 13.02 7.78 68.20
C PRO A 57 13.97 8.34 67.12
N SER A 58 15.18 8.67 67.57
CA SER A 58 16.29 9.21 66.79
C SER A 58 16.66 8.32 65.60
N ALA A 59 17.08 8.98 64.52
CA ALA A 59 17.64 8.36 63.33
C ALA A 59 19.02 7.78 63.66
N ASP A 60 19.03 6.55 64.15
CA ASP A 60 20.22 5.71 64.15
C ASP A 60 20.22 4.89 62.84
N ASP A 61 21.34 4.98 62.12
CA ASP A 61 21.57 4.38 60.82
C ASP A 61 21.28 2.87 60.83
N TYR A 62 20.13 2.48 60.27
CA TYR A 62 19.84 1.09 59.96
C TYR A 62 20.67 0.67 58.75
N GLU A 63 21.76 -0.07 58.99
CA GLU A 63 22.51 -0.78 57.95
C GLU A 63 21.62 -1.90 57.37
N VAL A 64 20.83 -1.55 56.36
CA VAL A 64 19.98 -2.50 55.62
C VAL A 64 20.88 -3.48 54.86
N SER A 65 20.92 -4.74 55.31
CA SER A 65 21.57 -5.88 54.65
C SER A 65 21.25 -5.93 53.14
N GLU A 66 22.25 -6.25 52.31
CA GLU A 66 22.12 -6.27 50.84
C GLU A 66 20.98 -7.19 50.36
N GLU A 67 20.72 -8.30 51.07
CA GLU A 67 19.61 -9.21 50.78
C GLU A 67 18.23 -8.56 50.99
N SER A 68 18.11 -7.70 52.00
CA SER A 68 16.89 -6.94 52.29
C SER A 68 16.66 -5.84 51.26
N ARG A 69 17.72 -5.18 50.78
CA ARG A 69 17.64 -4.20 49.68
C ARG A 69 17.14 -4.86 48.39
N LEU A 70 17.68 -6.02 48.03
CA LEU A 70 17.24 -6.79 46.85
C LEU A 70 15.81 -7.31 46.97
N ALA A 71 15.38 -7.75 48.17
CA ALA A 71 14.00 -8.18 48.40
C ALA A 71 13.02 -7.01 48.26
N ARG A 72 13.38 -5.84 48.83
CA ARG A 72 12.58 -4.61 48.73
C ARG A 72 12.50 -4.10 47.29
N GLU A 73 13.59 -4.15 46.54
CA GLU A 73 13.61 -3.77 45.12
C GLU A 73 12.72 -4.70 44.27
N ARG A 74 12.75 -6.01 44.52
CA ARG A 74 11.84 -6.96 43.84
C ARG A 74 10.38 -6.69 44.17
N GLN A 75 10.09 -6.39 45.43
CA GLN A 75 8.74 -6.05 45.87
C GLN A 75 8.26 -4.74 45.23
N GLU A 76 9.11 -3.72 45.20
CA GLU A 76 8.83 -2.42 44.57
C GLU A 76 8.59 -2.58 43.06
N LYS A 77 9.41 -3.38 42.36
CA LYS A 77 9.20 -3.74 40.95
C LYS A 77 7.88 -4.48 40.72
N ALA A 78 7.56 -5.47 41.54
CA ALA A 78 6.30 -6.21 41.45
C ALA A 78 5.06 -5.31 41.65
N VAL A 79 5.16 -4.35 42.60
CA VAL A 79 4.11 -3.34 42.82
C VAL A 79 4.00 -2.42 41.61
N GLN A 80 5.11 -1.96 41.03
CA GLN A 80 5.10 -1.13 39.83
C GLN A 80 4.48 -1.85 38.64
N GLU A 81 4.82 -3.11 38.39
CA GLU A 81 4.20 -3.92 37.33
C GLU A 81 2.69 -4.08 37.52
N LEU A 82 2.24 -4.31 38.76
CA LEU A 82 0.81 -4.42 39.07
C LEU A 82 0.09 -3.10 38.80
N LEU A 83 0.69 -1.98 39.20
CA LEU A 83 0.15 -0.65 38.92
C LEU A 83 0.11 -0.35 37.41
N MET A 84 1.15 -0.72 36.65
CA MET A 84 1.18 -0.57 35.20
C MET A 84 0.10 -1.43 34.51
N LYS A 85 -0.05 -2.70 34.92
CA LYS A 85 -1.11 -3.59 34.41
C LYS A 85 -2.50 -3.03 34.73
N ARG A 86 -2.71 -2.52 35.95
CA ARG A 86 -3.98 -1.90 36.34
C ARG A 86 -4.28 -0.65 35.49
N ARG A 87 -3.27 0.19 35.23
CA ARG A 87 -3.41 1.33 34.31
C ARG A 87 -3.72 0.86 32.90
N ALA A 88 -3.05 -0.19 32.41
CA ALA A 88 -3.27 -0.73 31.06
C ALA A 88 -4.71 -1.20 30.87
N TYR A 89 -5.27 -1.95 31.82
CA TYR A 89 -6.67 -2.37 31.76
C TYR A 89 -7.67 -1.21 31.91
N ALA A 90 -7.32 -0.16 32.66
CA ALA A 90 -8.15 1.03 32.79
C ALA A 90 -8.12 1.93 31.54
N MET A 91 -7.07 1.84 30.71
CA MET A 91 -6.95 2.63 29.48
C MET A 91 -7.98 2.24 28.43
N ALA A 92 -8.69 3.24 27.92
CA ALA A 92 -9.68 3.06 26.87
C ALA A 92 -9.00 2.82 25.51
N VAL A 93 -8.98 1.56 25.06
CA VAL A 93 -8.47 1.13 23.75
C VAL A 93 -9.64 0.60 22.90
N PRO A 94 -9.66 0.85 21.57
CA PRO A 94 -10.70 0.34 20.67
C PRO A 94 -10.97 -1.16 20.84
N THR A 95 -12.25 -1.54 20.74
CA THR A 95 -12.70 -2.95 20.77
C THR A 95 -12.64 -3.61 19.41
N ASN A 96 -12.68 -2.84 18.32
CA ASN A 96 -12.65 -3.35 16.95
C ASN A 96 -11.21 -3.74 16.56
N ASP A 97 -11.02 -4.98 16.12
CA ASP A 97 -9.69 -5.49 15.74
C ASP A 97 -9.03 -4.68 14.61
N SER A 98 -9.80 -4.29 13.61
CA SER A 98 -9.32 -3.44 12.51
C SER A 98 -8.74 -2.11 13.00
N ALA A 99 -9.37 -1.49 14.01
CA ALA A 99 -8.90 -0.26 14.62
C ALA A 99 -7.63 -0.47 15.47
N VAL A 100 -7.54 -1.62 16.17
CA VAL A 100 -6.34 -2.02 16.92
C VAL A 100 -5.15 -2.23 15.97
N ARG A 101 -5.36 -2.96 14.87
CA ARG A 101 -4.35 -3.20 13.83
C ARG A 101 -3.90 -1.91 13.17
N ALA A 102 -4.84 -1.02 12.85
CA ALA A 102 -4.52 0.30 12.33
C ALA A 102 -3.67 1.10 13.32
N ARG A 103 -4.03 1.10 14.62
CA ARG A 103 -3.28 1.84 15.63
C ARG A 103 -1.88 1.27 15.86
N LEU A 104 -1.71 -0.05 15.89
CA LEU A 104 -0.39 -0.68 15.96
C LEU A 104 0.48 -0.32 14.76
N ARG A 105 -0.10 -0.35 13.54
CA ARG A 105 0.60 0.10 12.33
C ARG A 105 1.03 1.56 12.42
N ARG A 106 0.17 2.44 12.94
CA ARG A 106 0.48 3.87 13.14
C ARG A 106 1.61 4.10 14.15
N LEU A 107 1.75 3.20 15.13
CA LEU A 107 2.82 3.26 16.13
C LEU A 107 4.13 2.61 15.66
N GLY A 108 4.16 2.09 14.42
CA GLY A 108 5.32 1.33 13.91
C GLY A 108 5.52 -0.03 14.58
N GLU A 109 4.53 -0.51 15.35
CA GLU A 109 4.60 -1.76 16.09
C GLU A 109 4.07 -2.92 15.21
N PRO A 110 4.58 -4.16 15.38
CA PRO A 110 4.11 -5.31 14.62
C PRO A 110 2.59 -5.47 14.71
N ILE A 111 1.91 -5.62 13.58
CA ILE A 111 0.43 -5.61 13.54
C ILE A 111 -0.15 -6.86 14.21
N THR A 112 0.43 -8.02 13.92
CA THR A 112 0.00 -9.33 14.40
C THR A 112 1.23 -10.17 14.69
N LEU A 113 1.39 -10.65 15.93
CA LEU A 113 2.43 -11.63 16.27
C LEU A 113 1.93 -13.06 15.99
N PHE A 114 2.85 -14.01 15.82
CA PHE A 114 2.49 -15.40 15.59
C PHE A 114 1.74 -15.97 16.81
N GLY A 115 0.58 -16.60 16.56
CA GLY A 115 -0.28 -17.15 17.62
C GLY A 115 -1.12 -16.13 18.40
N GLU A 116 -0.97 -14.82 18.12
CA GLU A 116 -1.67 -13.75 18.83
C GLU A 116 -3.14 -13.65 18.41
N ARG A 117 -4.05 -13.75 19.37
CA ARG A 117 -5.50 -13.52 19.16
C ARG A 117 -5.87 -12.03 19.26
N GLU A 118 -7.06 -11.66 18.79
CA GLU A 118 -7.56 -10.27 18.80
C GLU A 118 -7.53 -9.64 20.21
N MET A 119 -7.84 -10.43 21.24
CA MET A 119 -7.81 -9.98 22.64
C MET A 119 -6.38 -9.72 23.13
N GLU A 120 -5.44 -10.63 22.83
CA GLU A 120 -4.02 -10.49 23.17
C GLU A 120 -3.39 -9.30 22.44
N ARG A 121 -3.79 -9.07 21.18
CA ARG A 121 -3.40 -7.90 20.40
C ARG A 121 -3.87 -6.59 21.01
N ARG A 122 -5.09 -6.58 21.53
CA ARG A 122 -5.65 -5.44 22.24
C ARG A 122 -4.95 -5.22 23.58
N ASP A 123 -4.60 -6.29 24.31
CA ASP A 123 -3.78 -6.23 25.53
C ASP A 123 -2.37 -5.69 25.26
N ARG A 124 -1.76 -6.11 24.16
CA ARG A 124 -0.48 -5.57 23.72
C ARG A 124 -0.59 -4.09 23.39
N LEU A 125 -1.60 -3.67 22.63
CA LEU A 125 -1.83 -2.25 22.38
C LEU A 125 -2.02 -1.47 23.69
N ARG A 126 -2.79 -1.98 24.67
CA ARG A 126 -2.91 -1.37 26.01
C ARG A 126 -1.55 -1.19 26.70
N SER A 127 -0.71 -2.23 26.70
CA SER A 127 0.62 -2.17 27.33
C SER A 127 1.55 -1.15 26.66
N ILE A 128 1.50 -1.06 25.32
CA ILE A 128 2.30 -0.12 24.53
C ILE A 128 1.85 1.31 24.81
N MET A 129 0.54 1.57 24.88
CA MET A 129 0.01 2.90 25.21
C MET A 129 0.44 3.36 26.60
N VAL A 130 0.33 2.50 27.63
CA VAL A 130 0.74 2.86 29.00
C VAL A 130 2.24 3.10 29.12
N ARG A 131 3.06 2.33 28.40
CA ARG A 131 4.51 2.55 28.37
C ARG A 131 4.85 3.90 27.74
N LEU A 132 4.23 4.23 26.61
CA LEU A 132 4.42 5.52 25.93
C LEU A 132 3.88 6.71 26.74
N ASP A 133 2.80 6.52 27.52
CA ASP A 133 2.28 7.52 28.46
C ASP A 133 3.25 7.79 29.61
N ALA A 134 3.85 6.74 30.19
CA ALA A 134 4.83 6.88 31.26
C ALA A 134 6.10 7.63 30.79
N GLU A 135 6.45 7.50 29.51
CA GLU A 135 7.57 8.19 28.88
C GLU A 135 7.21 9.61 28.40
N GLY A 136 5.93 10.02 28.48
CA GLY A 136 5.44 11.31 27.99
C GLY A 136 5.56 11.46 26.46
N GLN A 137 5.73 10.34 25.76
CA GLN A 137 5.90 10.28 24.30
C GLN A 137 4.57 10.05 23.59
N LEU A 138 3.55 9.52 24.30
CA LEU A 138 2.27 9.22 23.67
C LEU A 138 1.65 10.48 23.05
N GLU A 139 1.46 11.55 23.81
CA GLU A 139 0.85 12.78 23.28
C GLU A 139 1.64 13.38 22.11
N ARG A 140 2.98 13.25 22.11
CA ARG A 140 3.83 13.75 21.02
C ARG A 140 3.67 12.91 19.75
N LEU A 141 3.66 11.59 19.88
CA LEU A 141 3.48 10.67 18.75
C LEU A 141 2.07 10.73 18.19
N LEU A 142 1.07 10.89 19.06
CA LEU A 142 -0.31 11.04 18.64
C LEU A 142 -0.52 12.37 17.94
N LYS A 143 0.01 13.47 18.48
CA LYS A 143 -0.09 14.78 17.86
C LYS A 143 0.69 14.87 16.55
N ALA A 144 1.92 14.36 16.50
CA ALA A 144 2.70 14.30 15.27
C ALA A 144 1.97 13.50 14.17
N HIS A 145 1.32 12.40 14.55
CA HIS A 145 0.57 11.58 13.61
C HIS A 145 -0.82 12.18 13.27
N GLU A 146 -1.44 12.92 14.19
CA GLU A 146 -2.66 13.69 13.90
C GLU A 146 -2.34 14.85 12.95
N ASP A 147 -1.20 15.51 13.11
CA ASP A 147 -0.68 16.54 12.21
C ASP A 147 -0.31 15.93 10.84
N GLU A 148 0.26 14.73 10.81
CA GLU A 148 0.54 13.98 9.57
C GLU A 148 -0.74 13.50 8.88
N GLN A 149 -1.77 13.07 9.63
CA GLN A 149 -3.09 12.75 9.08
C GLN A 149 -3.85 13.98 8.62
N ALA A 150 -3.76 15.09 9.35
CA ALA A 150 -4.30 16.38 8.94
C ALA A 150 -3.58 16.87 7.68
N ALA A 151 -2.27 16.70 7.56
CA ALA A 151 -1.52 17.01 6.35
C ALA A 151 -1.87 16.06 5.19
N ALA A 152 -2.12 14.78 5.45
CA ALA A 152 -2.52 13.80 4.44
C ALA A 152 -4.00 13.91 4.03
N SER A 153 -4.86 14.51 4.86
CA SER A 153 -6.28 14.78 4.56
C SER A 153 -6.54 16.21 4.09
N ALA A 154 -5.63 17.15 4.39
CA ALA A 154 -5.54 18.46 3.77
C ALA A 154 -4.69 18.46 2.50
N ALA A 155 -4.05 17.33 2.18
CA ALA A 155 -3.69 17.04 0.80
C ALA A 155 -5.00 17.11 0.01
N PRO A 156 -5.09 17.99 -1.00
CA PRO A 156 -6.31 18.16 -1.76
C PRO A 156 -6.75 16.76 -2.22
N VAL A 157 -8.02 16.45 -1.97
CA VAL A 157 -8.76 15.38 -2.66
C VAL A 157 -8.23 15.34 -4.07
N GLU A 158 -7.64 14.21 -4.49
CA GLU A 158 -7.08 14.04 -5.84
C GLU A 158 -8.15 14.37 -6.88
N GLU A 159 -8.18 15.64 -7.26
CA GLU A 159 -8.82 16.16 -8.45
C GLU A 159 -7.97 15.58 -9.59
N GLU A 160 -8.40 14.42 -10.11
CA GLU A 160 -7.71 13.67 -11.17
C GLU A 160 -6.22 13.42 -10.87
N GLY A 161 -5.89 12.24 -10.32
CA GLY A 161 -4.49 11.80 -10.15
C GLY A 161 -3.64 12.20 -11.36
N PRO A 162 -2.41 12.70 -11.13
CA PRO A 162 -1.71 13.57 -12.08
C PRO A 162 -1.81 12.97 -13.47
N GLN A 163 -2.52 13.65 -14.37
CA GLN A 163 -2.58 13.28 -15.78
C GLN A 163 -1.12 13.12 -16.22
N GLN A 164 -0.67 11.87 -16.33
CA GLN A 164 0.73 11.56 -16.53
C GLN A 164 1.03 11.82 -18.00
N TYR A 165 1.22 13.10 -18.32
CA TYR A 165 1.54 13.51 -19.68
C TYR A 165 2.87 12.87 -20.06
N PRO A 166 2.98 12.28 -21.27
CA PRO A 166 4.25 11.80 -21.78
C PRO A 166 5.25 12.98 -21.81
N PHE A 167 6.21 12.97 -20.89
CA PHE A 167 7.29 13.94 -20.87
C PHE A 167 8.38 13.49 -21.84
N TYR A 168 8.61 14.28 -22.89
CA TYR A 168 9.67 14.02 -23.84
C TYR A 168 10.96 14.67 -23.38
N THR A 169 12.04 13.90 -23.39
CA THR A 169 13.40 14.39 -23.16
C THR A 169 14.19 14.35 -24.46
N GLU A 170 15.08 15.31 -24.63
CA GLU A 170 16.02 15.30 -25.74
C GLU A 170 16.97 14.11 -25.61
N GLY A 171 17.11 13.33 -26.68
CA GLY A 171 18.02 12.19 -26.74
C GLY A 171 19.43 12.59 -27.16
N SER A 172 20.38 11.65 -27.05
CA SER A 172 21.73 11.84 -27.59
C SER A 172 21.72 11.95 -29.12
N GLN A 173 22.75 12.60 -29.67
CA GLN A 173 22.92 12.71 -31.13
C GLN A 173 23.11 11.34 -31.80
N GLU A 174 23.75 10.38 -31.12
CA GLU A 174 23.88 9.00 -31.60
C GLU A 174 22.51 8.31 -31.74
N LEU A 175 21.60 8.53 -30.81
CA LEU A 175 20.24 7.99 -30.87
C LEU A 175 19.46 8.61 -32.03
N LEU A 176 19.64 9.91 -32.30
CA LEU A 176 19.03 10.57 -33.45
C LEU A 176 19.52 9.95 -34.76
N GLN A 177 20.84 9.78 -34.92
CA GLN A 177 21.42 9.18 -36.12
C GLN A 177 20.94 7.73 -36.31
N ALA A 178 20.94 6.92 -35.25
CA ALA A 178 20.43 5.55 -35.29
C ALA A 178 18.95 5.51 -35.71
N ARG A 179 18.11 6.43 -35.21
CA ARG A 179 16.70 6.54 -35.61
C ARG A 179 16.55 6.88 -37.10
N ILE A 180 17.39 7.77 -37.63
CA ILE A 180 17.41 8.09 -39.06
C ILE A 180 17.77 6.86 -39.89
N ASP A 181 18.77 6.09 -39.46
CA ASP A 181 19.20 4.88 -40.17
C ASP A 181 18.14 3.77 -40.12
N ILE A 182 17.50 3.58 -38.96
CA ILE A 182 16.34 2.67 -38.81
C ILE A 182 15.19 3.12 -39.71
N ALA A 183 14.88 4.43 -39.78
CA ALA A 183 13.84 4.96 -40.63
C ALA A 183 14.14 4.71 -42.12
N ARG A 184 15.36 5.01 -42.58
CA ARG A 184 15.80 4.75 -43.96
C ARG A 184 15.71 3.26 -44.32
N TYR A 185 16.13 2.39 -43.42
CA TYR A 185 16.08 0.94 -43.59
C TYR A 185 14.64 0.40 -43.63
N SER A 186 13.79 0.85 -42.70
CA SER A 186 12.44 0.32 -42.51
C SER A 186 11.44 0.86 -43.54
N LEU A 187 11.52 2.13 -43.94
CA LEU A 187 10.61 2.75 -44.89
C LEU A 187 10.71 2.10 -46.28
N ALA A 188 11.93 1.89 -46.78
CA ALA A 188 12.15 1.25 -48.07
C ALA A 188 11.59 -0.18 -48.11
N ARG A 189 11.83 -0.97 -47.06
CA ARG A 189 11.30 -2.34 -46.92
C ARG A 189 9.79 -2.36 -46.78
N THR A 190 9.23 -1.41 -46.03
CA THR A 190 7.79 -1.31 -45.83
C THR A 190 7.10 -1.04 -47.16
N LYS A 191 7.65 -0.14 -47.99
CA LYS A 191 7.15 0.08 -49.36
C LYS A 191 7.15 -1.22 -50.16
N SER A 192 8.28 -1.91 -50.26
CA SER A 192 8.37 -3.18 -51.01
C SER A 192 7.44 -4.27 -50.46
N ARG A 193 7.27 -4.35 -49.13
CA ARG A 193 6.33 -5.29 -48.48
C ARG A 193 4.89 -4.98 -48.85
N ILE A 194 4.48 -3.71 -48.79
CA ILE A 194 3.12 -3.27 -49.14
C ILE A 194 2.86 -3.48 -50.64
N GLU A 195 3.81 -3.15 -51.51
CA GLU A 195 3.69 -3.39 -52.95
C GLU A 195 3.53 -4.87 -53.27
N ARG A 196 4.30 -5.75 -52.60
CA ARG A 196 4.11 -7.19 -52.73
C ARG A 196 2.72 -7.61 -52.27
N ALA A 197 2.28 -7.17 -51.10
CA ALA A 197 0.95 -7.50 -50.59
C ALA A 197 -0.18 -6.98 -51.47
N ARG A 198 -0.03 -5.79 -52.07
CA ARG A 198 -1.00 -5.25 -53.04
C ARG A 198 -1.05 -6.08 -54.31
N ARG A 199 0.11 -6.41 -54.89
CA ARG A 199 0.16 -7.26 -56.09
C ARG A 199 -0.51 -8.60 -55.86
N ARG A 200 -0.24 -9.26 -54.74
CA ARG A 200 -0.87 -10.53 -54.37
C ARG A 200 -2.40 -10.43 -54.29
N ARG A 201 -2.91 -9.43 -53.56
CA ARG A 201 -4.36 -9.20 -53.44
C ARG A 201 -5.05 -8.84 -54.77
N ASP A 202 -4.35 -8.12 -55.65
CA ASP A 202 -4.91 -7.64 -56.91
C ASP A 202 -4.76 -8.66 -58.05
N ASP A 203 -4.00 -9.75 -57.85
CA ASP A 203 -3.81 -10.82 -58.82
C ASP A 203 -4.96 -11.84 -58.71
N PRO A 204 -5.80 -12.01 -59.76
CA PRO A 204 -6.92 -12.95 -59.72
C PRO A 204 -6.50 -14.43 -59.71
N ASP A 205 -5.24 -14.74 -60.04
CA ASP A 205 -4.71 -16.11 -60.03
C ASP A 205 -4.21 -16.52 -58.63
N GLU A 206 -4.05 -15.59 -57.69
CA GLU A 206 -3.66 -15.87 -56.30
C GLU A 206 -4.91 -16.04 -55.41
N ASP A 207 -4.98 -17.17 -54.68
CA ASP A 207 -6.05 -17.48 -53.73
C ASP A 207 -5.45 -17.62 -52.31
N GLU A 208 -5.56 -16.54 -51.53
CA GLU A 208 -5.01 -16.47 -50.17
C GLU A 208 -5.61 -17.53 -49.23
N ASP A 209 -6.89 -17.89 -49.43
CA ASP A 209 -7.58 -18.87 -48.60
C ASP A 209 -7.09 -20.29 -48.91
N ALA A 210 -6.93 -20.61 -50.21
CA ALA A 210 -6.38 -21.90 -50.63
C ALA A 210 -4.92 -22.10 -50.18
N GLU A 211 -4.10 -21.05 -50.24
CA GLU A 211 -2.72 -21.09 -49.70
C GLU A 211 -2.71 -21.34 -48.19
N ALA A 212 -3.59 -20.65 -47.44
CA ALA A 212 -3.70 -20.83 -46.00
C ALA A 212 -4.14 -22.25 -45.63
N GLU A 213 -5.16 -22.78 -46.31
CA GLU A 213 -5.61 -24.17 -46.13
C GLU A 213 -4.50 -25.17 -46.44
N PHE A 214 -3.73 -24.95 -47.52
CA PHE A 214 -2.60 -25.80 -47.87
C PHE A 214 -1.52 -25.82 -46.76
N VAL A 215 -1.16 -24.66 -46.21
CA VAL A 215 -0.18 -24.56 -45.11
C VAL A 215 -0.69 -25.24 -43.85
N VAL A 216 -1.97 -25.08 -43.51
CA VAL A 216 -2.58 -25.75 -42.34
C VAL A 216 -2.58 -27.26 -42.52
N ASN A 217 -2.95 -27.75 -43.71
CA ASN A 217 -2.93 -29.18 -44.02
C ASN A 217 -1.51 -29.76 -43.95
N GLN A 218 -0.51 -29.02 -44.43
CA GLN A 218 0.90 -29.41 -44.32
C GLN A 218 1.35 -29.45 -42.85
N ALA A 219 1.01 -28.43 -42.06
CA ALA A 219 1.35 -28.36 -40.65
C ALA A 219 0.67 -29.46 -39.81
N GLY A 220 -0.53 -29.90 -40.21
CA GLY A 220 -1.21 -31.04 -39.60
C GLY A 220 -0.44 -32.37 -39.74
N GLY A 221 0.47 -32.46 -40.70
CA GLY A 221 1.38 -33.60 -40.90
C GLY A 221 2.68 -33.52 -40.10
N PHE A 222 2.93 -32.45 -39.34
CA PHE A 222 4.17 -32.33 -38.57
C PHE A 222 4.22 -33.33 -37.42
N ALA A 223 5.32 -34.07 -37.35
CA ALA A 223 5.62 -35.01 -36.29
C ALA A 223 7.03 -34.74 -35.78
N LEU A 224 7.31 -35.15 -34.53
CA LEU A 224 8.65 -35.05 -33.96
C LEU A 224 9.59 -35.99 -34.73
N GLU A 225 10.54 -35.40 -35.46
CA GLU A 225 11.55 -36.16 -36.19
C GLU A 225 12.72 -36.55 -35.28
N CYS A 226 13.23 -35.62 -34.49
CA CYS A 226 14.36 -35.85 -33.59
C CYS A 226 14.21 -35.12 -32.25
N SER A 227 14.85 -35.64 -31.22
CA SER A 227 15.00 -35.01 -29.91
C SER A 227 16.44 -35.16 -29.46
N GLU A 228 17.06 -34.05 -29.07
CA GLU A 228 18.44 -33.98 -28.62
C GLU A 228 18.50 -33.34 -27.24
N ILE A 229 19.36 -33.86 -26.36
CA ILE A 229 19.55 -33.33 -25.00
C ILE A 229 20.43 -32.08 -25.11
N GLY A 230 19.93 -30.95 -24.62
CA GLY A 230 20.66 -29.68 -24.66
C GLY A 230 21.58 -29.43 -23.46
N ASP A 231 21.05 -29.50 -22.24
CA ASP A 231 21.78 -29.20 -20.99
C ASP A 231 21.11 -29.91 -19.79
N ASP A 232 21.75 -29.89 -18.62
CA ASP A 232 21.20 -30.37 -17.34
C ASP A 232 20.06 -29.45 -16.84
N ARG A 233 20.08 -28.17 -17.25
CA ARG A 233 19.03 -27.18 -16.96
C ARG A 233 18.01 -27.13 -18.09
N PRO A 234 16.74 -26.79 -17.79
CA PRO A 234 15.76 -26.59 -18.84
C PRO A 234 16.17 -25.43 -19.76
N LEU A 235 16.10 -25.67 -21.07
CA LEU A 235 16.33 -24.63 -22.08
C LEU A 235 15.20 -23.58 -22.01
N SER A 236 15.60 -22.32 -22.12
CA SER A 236 14.75 -21.12 -22.12
C SER A 236 14.33 -20.65 -23.50
N GLY A 237 15.07 -21.02 -24.56
CA GLY A 237 14.70 -20.67 -25.93
C GLY A 237 15.60 -21.29 -26.98
N CYS A 238 15.14 -21.27 -28.23
CA CYS A 238 15.92 -21.66 -29.40
C CYS A 238 15.73 -20.67 -30.57
N SER A 239 16.74 -20.52 -31.41
CA SER A 239 16.69 -19.65 -32.59
C SER A 239 17.49 -20.25 -33.75
N PHE A 240 16.92 -20.19 -34.95
CA PHE A 240 17.58 -20.64 -36.18
C PHE A 240 18.50 -19.56 -36.75
N SER A 241 19.63 -19.97 -37.33
CA SER A 241 20.44 -19.10 -38.20
C SER A 241 19.64 -18.63 -39.42
N HIS A 242 20.02 -17.51 -40.03
CA HIS A 242 19.35 -16.98 -41.23
C HIS A 242 19.23 -17.99 -42.37
N ASP A 243 20.25 -18.84 -42.53
CA ASP A 243 20.32 -19.86 -43.59
C ASP A 243 19.63 -21.18 -43.20
N GLY A 244 19.09 -21.28 -41.98
CA GLY A 244 18.42 -22.48 -41.46
C GLY A 244 19.33 -23.66 -41.12
N THR A 245 20.65 -23.52 -41.25
CA THR A 245 21.60 -24.64 -41.08
C THR A 245 22.01 -24.90 -39.62
N MET A 246 21.90 -23.91 -38.75
CA MET A 246 22.29 -24.01 -37.34
C MET A 246 21.14 -23.61 -36.41
N LEU A 247 21.12 -24.23 -35.23
CA LEU A 247 20.19 -23.93 -34.13
C LEU A 247 20.98 -23.49 -32.90
N ALA A 248 20.64 -22.33 -32.35
CA ALA A 248 21.18 -21.84 -31.08
C ALA A 248 20.17 -22.09 -29.95
N THR A 249 20.63 -22.63 -28.82
CA THR A 249 19.82 -22.87 -27.61
C THR A 249 20.33 -22.02 -26.44
N ARG A 250 19.42 -21.59 -25.54
CA ARG A 250 19.72 -20.76 -24.36
C ARG A 250 19.16 -21.37 -23.10
#